data_AF-A0A5C7YED6-F1
#
_entry.id   AF-A0A5C7YED6-F1
#
_cell.length_a   1.000
_cell.length_b   1.000
_cell.length_c   1.000
_cell.angle_alpha   90.00
_cell.angle_beta   90.00
_cell.angle_gamma   90.00
#
_symmetry.space_group_name_H-M   'P 1'
#
loop_
_entity.id
_entity.type
_entity.pdbx_description
1 polymer ?
#
loop_
_entity_poly.entity_id
_entity_poly.type
_entity_poly.pdbx_seq_one_letter_code
_entity_poly.pdbx_strand_id
1 'polypeptide(L)'
;MKHITHMALTLSMAVHMNMVMAHPDGAVKTAPEQAQAQSIVHVLKKQFDKPQSPLTVTPVAVEGDWAVAGWLQDVRGGRALLNKRHGQWVIVVCGGDGLRQASTLAQTGMKAAEARALAMKLQAAESRLPTETLRKFASFEGMLRVDGSAHGAHAAHPKR
;
A
#
# COMPACT_ATOMS: atom_id res chain seq x y z
N MET A 1 -12.97 -18.99 -69.54
CA MET A 1 -12.49 -20.39 -69.60
C MET A 1 -11.20 -20.48 -68.81
N LYS A 2 -10.99 -21.65 -68.20
CA LYS A 2 -10.04 -22.00 -67.12
C LYS A 2 -8.57 -21.72 -67.48
N HIS A 3 -7.74 -21.47 -66.44
CA HIS A 3 -6.50 -22.18 -66.08
C HIS A 3 -5.49 -21.25 -65.34
N ILE A 4 -5.09 -21.60 -64.10
CA ILE A 4 -3.77 -22.16 -63.70
C ILE A 4 -2.74 -21.02 -63.47
N THR A 5 -1.89 -20.92 -62.45
CA THR A 5 -1.51 -21.71 -61.27
C THR A 5 -0.46 -20.87 -60.51
N HIS A 6 -0.22 -21.24 -59.25
CA HIS A 6 0.95 -21.01 -58.39
C HIS A 6 0.71 -20.00 -57.26
N MET A 7 1.23 -20.17 -56.05
CA MET A 7 1.90 -21.25 -55.30
C MET A 7 2.40 -20.54 -54.04
N ALA A 8 2.41 -21.25 -52.91
CA ALA A 8 3.06 -20.87 -51.65
C ALA A 8 2.48 -19.65 -50.89
N LEU A 9 2.18 -19.85 -49.61
CA LEU A 9 3.17 -19.60 -48.54
C LEU A 9 2.43 -19.58 -47.19
N THR A 10 2.74 -20.59 -46.37
CA THR A 10 2.80 -20.61 -44.90
C THR A 10 2.01 -19.55 -44.12
N LEU A 11 1.29 -19.97 -43.07
CA LEU A 11 1.82 -19.98 -41.70
C LEU A 11 0.73 -20.40 -40.71
N SER A 12 1.01 -21.46 -39.95
CA SER A 12 0.25 -21.85 -38.78
C SER A 12 0.19 -20.70 -37.77
N MET A 13 -1.01 -20.32 -37.33
CA MET A 13 -1.19 -19.65 -36.04
C MET A 13 -2.11 -20.51 -35.18
N ALA A 14 -1.50 -21.45 -34.48
CA ALA A 14 -2.03 -21.95 -33.23
C ALA A 14 -1.87 -20.82 -32.19
N VAL A 15 -2.89 -19.99 -32.01
CA VAL A 15 -3.02 -19.20 -30.79
C VAL A 15 -3.96 -19.95 -29.88
N HIS A 16 -3.33 -20.60 -28.91
CA HIS A 16 -3.91 -21.28 -27.78
C HIS A 16 -4.96 -20.37 -27.13
N MET A 17 -6.20 -20.85 -27.11
CA MET A 17 -7.26 -20.26 -26.33
C MET A 17 -6.88 -20.44 -24.85
N ASN A 18 -6.34 -19.38 -24.24
CA ASN A 18 -6.00 -19.35 -22.83
C ASN A 18 -7.31 -19.37 -22.03
N MET A 19 -7.83 -20.57 -21.78
CA MET A 19 -8.92 -20.80 -20.85
C MET A 19 -8.34 -20.70 -19.44
N VAL A 20 -8.24 -19.48 -18.91
CA VAL A 20 -7.98 -19.29 -17.48
C VAL A 20 -9.27 -19.62 -16.73
N MET A 21 -9.25 -20.74 -16.02
CA MET A 21 -10.29 -21.11 -15.06
C MET A 21 -10.26 -20.07 -13.94
N ALA A 22 -11.32 -19.27 -13.87
CA ALA A 22 -11.58 -18.38 -12.76
C ALA A 22 -11.99 -19.21 -11.53
N HIS A 23 -11.11 -19.27 -10.53
CA HIS A 23 -11.50 -19.66 -9.18
C HIS A 23 -11.98 -18.42 -8.42
N PRO A 24 -13.19 -18.42 -7.83
CA PRO A 24 -13.69 -17.33 -7.02
C PRO A 24 -13.24 -17.57 -5.57
N ASP A 25 -12.17 -16.94 -5.11
CA ASP A 25 -11.98 -16.52 -3.71
C ASP A 25 -10.60 -15.89 -3.52
N GLY A 26 -10.56 -14.57 -3.58
CA GLY A 26 -9.34 -13.80 -3.46
C GLY A 26 -9.41 -12.62 -4.40
N ALA A 27 -9.81 -11.45 -3.88
CA ALA A 27 -9.77 -10.19 -4.59
C ALA A 27 -8.47 -10.09 -5.41
N VAL A 28 -8.57 -10.30 -6.72
CA VAL A 28 -7.46 -10.19 -7.65
C VAL A 28 -7.14 -8.71 -7.69
N LYS A 29 -6.18 -8.30 -6.85
CA LYS A 29 -5.58 -6.98 -6.95
C LYS A 29 -5.07 -6.87 -8.38
N THR A 30 -5.50 -5.83 -9.10
CA THR A 30 -5.11 -5.64 -10.50
C THR A 30 -3.58 -5.53 -10.59
N ALA A 31 -2.98 -5.98 -11.70
CA ALA A 31 -1.53 -5.89 -11.94
C ALA A 31 -0.89 -4.52 -11.55
N PRO A 32 -1.49 -3.35 -11.88
CA PRO A 32 -0.98 -2.06 -11.41
C PRO A 32 -1.03 -1.90 -9.88
N GLU A 33 -2.09 -2.37 -9.20
CA GLU A 33 -2.21 -2.29 -7.74
C GLU A 33 -1.19 -3.20 -7.04
N GLN A 34 -0.94 -4.39 -7.58
CA GLN A 34 0.11 -5.29 -7.09
C GLN A 34 1.51 -4.66 -7.24
N ALA A 35 1.79 -4.00 -8.36
CA ALA A 35 3.05 -3.30 -8.58
C ALA A 35 3.24 -2.10 -7.62
N GLN A 36 2.17 -1.33 -7.34
CA GLN A 36 2.23 -0.27 -6.31
C GLN A 36 2.49 -0.89 -4.93
N ALA A 37 1.79 -1.96 -4.57
CA ALA A 37 1.96 -2.62 -3.29
C ALA A 37 3.40 -3.15 -3.11
N GLN A 38 3.98 -3.78 -4.14
CA GLN A 38 5.38 -4.22 -4.11
C GLN A 38 6.36 -3.05 -3.95
N SER A 39 6.11 -1.93 -4.63
CA SER A 39 6.93 -0.72 -4.51
C SER A 39 6.88 -0.15 -3.09
N ILE A 40 5.70 -0.11 -2.48
CA ILE A 40 5.50 0.33 -1.09
C ILE A 40 6.22 -0.60 -0.12
N VAL A 41 6.09 -1.92 -0.28
CA VAL A 41 6.82 -2.91 0.53
C VAL A 41 8.31 -2.69 0.43
N HIS A 42 8.84 -2.44 -0.77
CA HIS A 42 10.26 -2.20 -0.99
C HIS A 42 10.74 -0.92 -0.27
N VAL A 43 9.96 0.16 -0.32
CA VAL A 43 10.27 1.41 0.42
C VAL A 43 10.27 1.18 1.93
N LEU A 44 9.25 0.50 2.48
CA LEU A 44 9.18 0.19 3.91
C LEU A 44 10.36 -0.65 4.36
N LYS A 45 10.68 -1.71 3.61
CA LYS A 45 11.82 -2.57 3.93
C LYS A 45 13.12 -1.81 3.86
N LYS A 46 13.34 -1.02 2.80
CA LYS A 46 14.55 -0.20 2.68
C LYS A 46 14.74 0.76 3.87
N GLN A 47 13.65 1.25 4.46
CA GLN A 47 13.71 2.24 5.54
C GLN A 47 13.71 1.63 6.95
N PHE A 48 13.05 0.48 7.17
CA PHE A 48 12.82 -0.08 8.51
C PHE A 48 13.21 -1.56 8.68
N ASP A 49 13.57 -2.27 7.61
CA ASP A 49 13.99 -3.67 7.70
C ASP A 49 15.30 -3.80 8.49
N LYS A 50 15.40 -4.88 9.27
CA LYS A 50 16.58 -5.20 10.06
C LYS A 50 16.96 -6.66 9.81
N PRO A 51 18.26 -6.97 9.68
CA PRO A 51 18.72 -8.33 9.38
C PRO A 51 18.34 -9.34 10.47
N GLN A 52 18.23 -8.91 11.73
CA GLN A 52 17.85 -9.78 12.85
C GLN A 52 16.34 -9.86 13.07
N SER A 53 15.57 -8.93 12.48
CA SER A 53 14.14 -8.77 12.69
C SER A 53 13.50 -8.32 11.37
N PRO A 54 13.23 -9.26 10.44
CA PRO A 54 12.73 -8.91 9.12
C PRO A 54 11.36 -8.23 9.22
N LEU A 55 11.18 -7.18 8.42
CA LEU A 55 9.94 -6.43 8.37
C LEU A 55 8.92 -7.17 7.50
N THR A 56 7.81 -7.56 8.11
CA THR A 56 6.64 -8.09 7.40
C THR A 56 5.67 -6.96 7.10
N VAL A 57 5.34 -6.76 5.83
CA VAL A 57 4.42 -5.69 5.39
C VAL A 57 3.12 -6.30 4.89
N THR A 58 2.06 -6.12 5.65
CA THR A 58 0.68 -6.53 5.32
C THR A 58 -0.29 -5.86 6.32
N PRO A 59 -1.47 -5.38 5.91
CA PRO A 59 -1.97 -5.28 4.54
C PRO A 59 -1.47 -3.98 3.88
N VAL A 60 -1.51 -3.90 2.54
CA VAL A 60 -1.29 -2.65 1.80
C VAL A 60 -2.58 -2.24 1.12
N ALA A 61 -3.05 -1.03 1.43
CA ALA A 61 -4.19 -0.36 0.80
C ALA A 61 -3.69 0.89 0.04
N VAL A 62 -4.13 1.06 -1.20
CA VAL A 62 -3.71 2.16 -2.09
C VAL A 62 -4.95 2.89 -2.62
N GLU A 63 -4.90 4.21 -2.60
CA GLU A 63 -5.91 5.12 -3.14
C GLU A 63 -5.21 6.30 -3.80
N GLY A 64 -5.27 6.38 -5.14
CA GLY A 64 -4.58 7.42 -5.90
C GLY A 64 -3.08 7.48 -5.58
N ASP A 65 -2.64 8.65 -5.12
CA ASP A 65 -1.25 8.92 -4.70
C ASP A 65 -1.01 8.64 -3.20
N TRP A 66 -1.95 8.01 -2.50
CA TRP A 66 -1.84 7.70 -1.08
C TRP A 66 -1.92 6.21 -0.82
N ALA A 67 -1.20 5.75 0.21
CA ALA A 67 -1.26 4.36 0.62
C ALA A 67 -1.08 4.20 2.12
N VAL A 68 -1.75 3.21 2.71
CA VAL A 68 -1.47 2.77 4.07
C VAL A 68 -1.00 1.33 4.03
N ALA A 69 0.16 1.09 4.66
CA ALA A 69 0.75 -0.24 4.79
C ALA A 69 0.88 -0.61 6.27
N GLY A 70 0.26 -1.72 6.67
CA GLY A 70 0.54 -2.36 7.95
C GLY A 70 1.92 -3.02 7.92
N TRP A 71 2.65 -2.93 9.02
CA TRP A 71 3.94 -3.59 9.16
C TRP A 71 4.08 -4.23 10.55
N LEU A 72 4.82 -5.34 10.59
CA LEU A 72 5.15 -6.12 11.78
C LEU A 72 6.65 -6.39 11.78
N GLN A 73 7.28 -6.22 12.93
CA GLN A 73 8.66 -6.59 13.20
C GLN A 73 8.73 -7.14 14.63
N ASP A 74 8.95 -8.44 14.75
CA ASP A 74 8.86 -9.19 16.01
C ASP A 74 7.50 -9.02 16.71
N VAL A 75 7.51 -8.43 17.91
CA VAL A 75 6.34 -8.12 18.73
C VAL A 75 5.77 -6.73 18.45
N ARG A 76 6.45 -5.92 17.64
CA ARG A 76 6.04 -4.56 17.29
C ARG A 76 5.34 -4.55 15.95
N GLY A 77 4.37 -3.66 15.80
CA GLY A 77 3.75 -3.39 14.53
C GLY A 77 3.12 -2.02 14.51
N GLY A 78 2.74 -1.56 13.33
CA GLY A 78 2.06 -0.30 13.14
C GLY A 78 1.53 -0.17 11.72
N ARG A 79 1.01 1.00 11.40
CA ARG A 79 0.62 1.41 10.06
C ARG A 79 1.55 2.54 9.62
N ALA A 80 1.97 2.50 8.37
CA ALA A 80 2.71 3.57 7.72
C ALA A 80 1.82 4.18 6.64
N LEU A 81 1.59 5.48 6.72
CA LEU A 81 0.99 6.27 5.66
C LEU A 81 2.11 6.72 4.72
N LEU A 82 1.91 6.45 3.43
CA LEU A 82 2.78 6.85 2.36
C LEU A 82 2.03 7.78 1.40
N ASN A 83 2.80 8.67 0.78
CA ASN A 83 2.35 9.46 -0.33
C ASN A 83 3.31 9.33 -1.51
N LYS A 84 2.76 9.30 -2.71
CA LYS A 84 3.52 9.27 -3.95
C LYS A 84 3.88 10.70 -4.35
N ARG A 85 5.16 11.03 -4.24
CA ARG A 85 5.73 12.33 -4.65
C ARG A 85 6.67 12.10 -5.82
N HIS A 86 6.46 12.80 -6.92
CA HIS A 86 7.30 12.68 -8.14
C HIS A 86 7.48 11.22 -8.63
N GLY A 87 6.43 10.39 -8.50
CA GLY A 87 6.48 8.98 -8.90
C GLY A 87 7.10 8.03 -7.86
N GLN A 88 7.61 8.54 -6.74
CA GLN A 88 8.23 7.75 -5.68
C GLN A 88 7.37 7.74 -4.42
N TRP A 89 7.26 6.58 -3.76
CA TRP A 89 6.56 6.46 -2.49
C TRP A 89 7.45 6.97 -1.35
N VAL A 90 6.93 7.88 -0.54
CA VAL A 90 7.59 8.45 0.63
C VAL A 90 6.74 8.19 1.86
N ILE A 91 7.39 7.79 2.96
CA ILE A 91 6.71 7.55 4.24
C ILE A 91 6.44 8.90 4.90
N VAL A 92 5.16 9.26 5.04
CA VAL A 92 4.74 10.53 5.62
C VAL A 92 4.62 10.39 7.13
N VAL A 93 3.93 9.33 7.58
CA VAL A 93 3.60 9.14 9.00
C VAL A 93 3.55 7.66 9.36
N CYS A 94 4.10 7.27 10.51
CA CYS A 94 3.96 5.95 11.12
C CYS A 94 3.15 6.01 12.41
N GLY A 95 2.20 5.09 12.60
CA GLY A 95 1.23 5.14 13.71
C GLY A 95 0.50 3.86 14.05
N GLY A 96 -0.28 3.92 15.12
CA GLY A 96 -1.26 2.90 15.50
C GLY A 96 -2.64 3.13 14.85
N ASP A 97 -3.71 2.87 15.61
CA ASP A 97 -5.10 2.92 15.12
C ASP A 97 -5.56 4.30 14.60
N GLY A 98 -4.86 5.37 14.98
CA GLY A 98 -5.14 6.71 14.47
C GLY A 98 -5.15 6.78 12.94
N LEU A 99 -4.29 6.01 12.25
CA LEU A 99 -4.20 5.98 10.79
C LEU A 99 -5.32 5.22 10.07
N ARG A 100 -6.26 4.63 10.83
CA ARG A 100 -7.47 4.00 10.26
C ARG A 100 -8.59 5.02 10.05
N GLN A 101 -8.50 6.16 10.72
CA GLN A 101 -9.54 7.18 10.68
C GLN A 101 -9.33 8.12 9.49
N ALA A 102 -10.35 8.25 8.64
CA ALA A 102 -10.33 9.18 7.51
C ALA A 102 -10.01 10.62 7.95
N SER A 103 -10.46 11.05 9.13
CA SER A 103 -10.15 12.36 9.69
C SER A 103 -8.65 12.56 9.93
N THR A 104 -7.96 11.56 10.48
CA THR A 104 -6.51 11.60 10.70
C THR A 104 -5.75 11.60 9.38
N LEU A 105 -6.20 10.80 8.40
CA LEU A 105 -5.63 10.78 7.06
C LEU A 105 -5.80 12.14 6.37
N ALA A 106 -6.94 12.82 6.52
CA ALA A 106 -7.16 14.15 5.98
C ALA A 106 -6.22 15.21 6.60
N GLN A 107 -5.86 15.07 7.89
CA GLN A 107 -4.92 15.97 8.57
C GLN A 107 -3.49 15.92 7.99
N THR A 108 -3.16 14.95 7.13
CA THR A 108 -1.87 14.91 6.43
C THR A 108 -1.87 15.68 5.12
N GLY A 109 -2.94 16.43 4.83
CA GLY A 109 -3.13 17.17 3.58
C GLY A 109 -3.81 16.35 2.48
N MET A 110 -4.34 15.16 2.80
CA MET A 110 -5.14 14.35 1.88
C MET A 110 -6.54 14.93 1.72
N LYS A 111 -7.11 14.87 0.51
CA LYS A 111 -8.51 15.26 0.28
C LYS A 111 -9.45 14.33 1.07
N ALA A 112 -10.51 14.88 1.64
CA ALA A 112 -11.45 14.12 2.47
C ALA A 112 -12.08 12.91 1.75
N ALA A 113 -12.34 13.01 0.45
CA ALA A 113 -12.85 11.91 -0.35
C ALA A 113 -11.85 10.75 -0.47
N GLU A 114 -10.59 11.06 -0.78
CA GLU A 114 -9.50 10.06 -0.84
C GLU A 114 -9.25 9.44 0.54
N ALA A 115 -9.29 10.25 1.60
CA ALA A 115 -9.12 9.78 2.97
C ALA A 115 -10.21 8.77 3.39
N ARG A 116 -11.46 9.02 3.00
CA ARG A 116 -12.57 8.09 3.24
C ARG A 116 -12.40 6.81 2.43
N ALA A 117 -12.09 6.91 1.14
CA ALA A 117 -11.89 5.75 0.28
C ALA A 117 -10.72 4.87 0.76
N LEU A 118 -9.60 5.49 1.14
CA LEU A 118 -8.43 4.80 1.67
C LEU A 118 -8.72 4.13 3.02
N ALA A 119 -9.43 4.81 3.93
CA ALA A 119 -9.84 4.22 5.20
C ALA A 119 -10.75 3.00 5.00
N MET A 120 -11.71 3.07 4.07
CA MET A 120 -12.57 1.92 3.74
C MET A 120 -11.78 0.75 3.15
N LYS A 121 -10.86 1.01 2.22
CA LYS A 121 -9.98 -0.01 1.65
C LYS A 121 -9.08 -0.65 2.71
N LEU A 122 -8.52 0.15 3.60
CA LEU A 122 -7.70 -0.34 4.71
C LEU A 122 -8.51 -1.22 5.65
N GLN A 123 -9.70 -0.77 6.06
CA GLN A 123 -10.58 -1.56 6.92
C GLN A 123 -10.96 -2.88 6.27
N ALA A 124 -11.33 -2.89 4.98
CA ALA A 124 -11.64 -4.11 4.25
C ALA A 124 -10.42 -5.07 4.17
N ALA A 125 -9.21 -4.54 4.02
CA ALA A 125 -7.99 -5.34 4.00
C ALA A 125 -7.64 -5.88 5.40
N GLU A 126 -7.82 -5.07 6.46
CA GLU A 126 -7.60 -5.45 7.86
C GLU A 126 -8.63 -6.46 8.37
N SER A 127 -9.88 -6.42 7.89
CA SER A 127 -10.92 -7.41 8.24
C SER A 127 -10.56 -8.84 7.81
N ARG A 128 -9.58 -9.01 6.91
CA ARG A 128 -9.07 -10.32 6.47
C ARG A 128 -7.89 -10.81 7.30
N LEU A 129 -7.44 -10.03 8.28
CA LEU A 129 -6.30 -10.35 9.12
C LEU A 129 -6.73 -10.93 10.48
N PRO A 130 -5.90 -11.78 11.09
CA PRO A 130 -6.17 -12.29 12.42
C PRO A 130 -6.12 -11.15 13.46
N THR A 131 -7.00 -11.23 14.46
CA THR A 131 -7.12 -10.22 15.52
C THR A 131 -5.81 -9.98 16.28
N GLU A 132 -4.94 -10.99 16.38
CA GLU A 132 -3.61 -10.82 16.97
C GLU A 132 -2.73 -9.85 16.18
N THR A 133 -2.75 -9.93 14.85
CA THR A 133 -2.04 -8.99 13.97
C THR A 133 -2.58 -7.57 14.12
N LEU A 134 -3.91 -7.42 14.19
CA LEU A 134 -4.53 -6.11 14.42
C LEU A 134 -4.15 -5.52 15.77
N ARG A 135 -4.07 -6.34 16.83
CA ARG A 135 -3.59 -5.91 18.15
C ARG A 135 -2.14 -5.43 18.09
N LYS A 136 -1.26 -6.14 17.40
CA LYS A 136 0.15 -5.74 17.21
C LYS A 136 0.26 -4.39 16.50
N PHE A 137 -0.58 -4.11 15.50
CA PHE A 137 -0.63 -2.80 14.87
C PHE A 137 -1.14 -1.69 15.80
N ALA A 138 -2.05 -2.04 16.71
CA ALA A 138 -2.60 -1.13 17.71
C ALA A 138 -1.60 -0.80 18.83
N SER A 139 -0.65 -1.70 19.09
CA SER A 139 0.38 -1.53 20.13
C SER A 139 1.36 -0.39 19.85
N PHE A 140 1.35 0.21 18.65
CA PHE A 140 2.10 1.45 18.41
C PHE A 140 1.37 2.63 19.06
N GLU A 141 1.72 2.93 20.31
CA GLU A 141 1.28 4.13 21.01
C GLU A 141 2.02 5.36 20.47
N GLY A 142 1.45 6.02 19.46
CA GLY A 142 1.95 7.30 18.96
C GLY A 142 1.69 7.56 17.48
N MET A 143 2.00 8.78 17.07
CA MET A 143 1.99 9.22 15.67
C MET A 143 3.33 9.89 15.36
N LEU A 144 4.22 9.19 14.66
CA LEU A 144 5.52 9.72 14.27
C LEU A 144 5.46 10.18 12.82
N ARG A 145 5.55 11.50 12.59
CA ARG A 145 5.76 12.03 11.23
C ARG A 145 7.20 11.78 10.81
N VAL A 146 7.38 11.11 9.67
CA VAL A 146 8.68 10.74 9.10
C VAL A 146 9.14 11.77 8.06
N ASP A 147 8.19 12.39 7.35
CA ASP A 147 8.48 13.50 6.44
C ASP A 147 8.76 14.78 7.26
N GLY A 148 10.04 15.08 7.42
CA GLY A 148 10.53 16.19 8.21
C GLY A 148 10.31 17.53 7.52
N SER A 149 9.25 18.23 7.90
CA SER A 149 9.42 19.64 8.27
C SER A 149 9.64 19.70 9.78
N ALA A 150 10.88 19.46 10.19
CA ALA A 150 11.39 19.99 11.44
C ALA A 150 11.57 21.51 11.26
N HIS A 151 10.49 22.27 11.42
CA HIS A 151 10.58 23.69 11.80
C HIS A 151 10.22 23.76 13.27
N GLY A 152 11.23 23.98 14.10
CA GLY A 152 11.04 24.23 15.52
C GLY A 152 10.20 25.48 15.76
N ALA A 153 9.38 25.43 16.81
CA ALA A 153 8.97 26.62 17.52
C ALA A 153 8.86 26.27 19.00
N HIS A 154 9.93 26.60 19.74
CA HIS A 154 9.82 26.91 21.15
C HIS A 154 8.78 28.02 21.32
N ALA A 155 7.61 27.70 21.87
CA ALA A 155 6.69 28.71 22.37
C ALA A 155 6.80 28.72 23.91
N ALA A 156 7.33 29.84 24.40
CA ALA A 156 7.67 30.13 25.78
C ALA A 156 6.55 29.86 26.77
N HIS A 157 6.91 29.26 27.92
CA HIS A 157 6.13 29.37 29.15
C HIS A 157 6.24 30.81 29.67
N PRO A 158 5.14 31.58 29.80
CA PRO A 158 5.20 32.82 30.55
C PRO A 158 5.31 32.49 32.04
N LYS A 159 6.37 32.97 32.68
CA LYS A 159 6.43 33.05 34.14
C LYS A 159 5.35 34.03 34.62
N ARG A 160 4.51 33.59 35.54
CA ARG A 160 3.88 34.44 36.54
C ARG A 160 4.13 33.84 37.90
#